data_AF-A0ABD5XR32-F1
#
_entry.id   AF-A0ABD5XR32-F1
#
_cell.length_a   1.000
_cell.length_b   1.000
_cell.length_c   1.000
_cell.angle_alpha   90.00
_cell.angle_beta   90.00
_cell.angle_gamma   90.00
#
_symmetry.space_group_name_H-M   'P 1'
#
loop_
_entity.id
_entity.type
_entity.pdbx_description
1 polymer ?
#
loop_
_entity_poly.entity_id
_entity_poly.type
_entity_poly.pdbx_seq_one_letter_code
_entity_poly.pdbx_strand_id
1 'polypeptide(L)' 'MTERQLEVLRVAYLRGFYEWPRESTGQEVADALGVSQPTVNRHLRASQRKLLELLLDEDRAGGYTRNPRSRDPVHT' A
#
# COMPACT_ATOMS: atom_id res chain seq x y z
N MET A 1 6.91 5.65 1.71
CA MET A 1 5.91 5.73 2.81
C MET A 1 6.57 6.30 4.05
N THR A 2 5.87 7.01 4.94
CA THR A 2 6.47 7.47 6.22
C THR A 2 6.19 6.49 7.36
N GLU A 3 6.97 6.53 8.44
CA GLU A 3 6.75 5.67 9.62
C GLU A 3 5.34 5.86 10.20
N ARG A 4 4.90 7.12 10.37
CA ARG A 4 3.54 7.41 10.87
C ARG A 4 2.44 6.88 9.94
N GLN A 5 2.64 6.91 8.62
CA GLN A 5 1.69 6.35 7.66
C GLN A 5 1.59 4.81 7.78
N LEU A 6 2.74 4.16 7.98
CA LEU A 6 2.81 2.70 8.18
C LEU A 6 2.21 2.29 9.52
N GLU A 7 2.50 3.03 10.59
CA GLU A 7 1.94 2.80 11.93
C GLU A 7 0.42 2.88 11.92
N VAL A 8 -0.16 3.97 11.38
CA VAL A 8 -1.61 4.15 11.29
C VAL A 8 -2.25 3.01 10.48
N LEU A 9 -1.63 2.63 9.35
CA LEU A 9 -2.12 1.54 8.53
C LEU A 9 -2.08 0.19 9.25
N ARG A 10 -0.99 -0.11 9.97
CA ARG A 10 -0.84 -1.34 10.76
C ARG A 10 -1.87 -1.42 11.88
N VAL A 11 -2.07 -0.34 12.63
CA VAL A 11 -3.06 -0.32 13.71
C VAL A 11 -4.48 -0.50 13.16
N ALA A 12 -4.82 0.18 12.05
CA ALA A 12 -6.11 -0.01 11.41
C ALA A 12 -6.31 -1.48 10.95
N TYR A 13 -5.31 -2.07 10.30
CA TYR A 13 -5.36 -3.45 9.84
C TYR A 13 -5.53 -4.45 11.00
N LEU A 14 -4.69 -4.34 12.03
CA LEU A 14 -4.71 -5.24 13.18
C LEU A 14 -5.98 -5.11 14.04
N ARG A 15 -6.69 -3.99 13.95
CA ARG A 15 -7.97 -3.75 14.64
C ARG A 15 -9.19 -4.09 13.79
N GLY A 16 -9.01 -4.72 12.63
CA GLY A 16 -10.10 -5.11 11.75
C GLY A 16 -10.89 -3.93 11.17
N PHE A 17 -10.24 -2.78 10.99
CA PHE A 17 -10.85 -1.60 10.33
C PHE A 17 -11.31 -1.89 8.89
N TYR A 18 -10.65 -2.86 8.23
CA TYR A 18 -10.91 -3.26 6.86
C TYR A 18 -11.84 -4.48 6.72
N GLU A 19 -12.27 -5.07 7.84
CA GLU A 19 -13.11 -6.29 7.83
C GLU A 19 -14.58 -6.00 7.51
N TRP A 20 -15.30 -7.07 7.17
CA TRP A 20 -16.76 -7.04 7.02
C TRP A 20 -17.42 -8.16 7.84
N PRO A 21 -18.22 -7.82 8.89
CA PRO A 21 -18.44 -6.48 9.43
C PRO A 21 -17.14 -5.89 10.03
N ARG A 22 -17.02 -4.56 10.05
CA ARG A 22 -15.84 -3.90 10.64
C ARG A 22 -15.76 -4.20 12.12
N GLU A 23 -14.59 -4.62 12.58
CA GLU A 23 -14.31 -4.84 14.01
C GLU A 23 -13.92 -3.54 14.72
N SER A 24 -13.41 -2.54 13.98
CA SER A 24 -13.10 -1.23 14.53
C SER A 24 -13.40 -0.06 13.57
N THR A 25 -13.79 1.07 14.15
CA THR A 25 -14.06 2.32 13.45
C THR A 25 -12.81 3.18 13.31
N GLY A 26 -12.86 4.17 12.41
CA GLY A 26 -11.76 5.14 12.29
C GLY A 26 -11.58 6.00 13.54
N GLN A 27 -12.62 6.16 14.37
CA GLN A 27 -12.53 6.89 15.62
C GLN A 27 -11.76 6.09 16.67
N GLU A 28 -12.07 4.80 16.83
CA GLU A 28 -11.37 3.92 17.78
C GLU A 28 -9.89 3.74 17.40
N VAL A 29 -9.57 3.71 16.10
CA VAL A 29 -8.18 3.75 15.62
C VAL A 29 -7.50 5.08 15.99
N ALA A 30 -8.23 6.19 15.93
CA ALA A 30 -7.70 7.51 16.27
C ALA A 30 -7.44 7.64 17.78
N ASP A 31 -8.36 7.14 18.59
CA ASP A 31 -8.23 7.09 20.06
C ASP A 31 -7.02 6.25 20.47
N ALA A 32 -6.82 5.10 19.82
CA ALA A 32 -5.65 4.23 20.07
C ALA A 32 -4.31 4.90 19.73
N LEU A 33 -4.30 5.85 18.79
CA LEU A 33 -3.11 6.52 18.29
C LEU A 33 -2.92 7.92 18.87
N GLY A 34 -3.80 8.37 19.77
CA GLY A 34 -3.76 9.69 20.39
C GLY A 34 -3.90 10.85 19.39
N VAL A 35 -4.67 10.66 18.32
CA VAL A 35 -4.87 11.67 17.27
C VAL A 35 -6.34 11.82 16.90
N SER A 36 -6.66 12.81 16.07
CA SER A 36 -8.02 12.98 15.54
C SER A 36 -8.34 11.99 14.42
N GLN A 37 -9.61 11.60 14.28
CA GLN A 37 -10.08 10.74 13.19
C GLN A 37 -9.74 11.30 11.78
N PRO A 38 -9.84 12.62 11.50
CA PRO A 38 -9.38 13.18 10.23
C PRO A 38 -7.88 12.97 9.98
N THR A 39 -7.05 12.98 11.04
CA THR A 39 -5.62 12.70 10.94
C THR A 39 -5.37 11.24 10.57
N VAL A 40 -6.07 10.29 11.19
CA VAL A 40 -6.05 8.88 10.77
C VAL A 40 -6.44 8.73 9.31
N ASN A 41 -7.58 9.29 8.89
CA ASN A 41 -8.06 9.21 7.51
C ASN A 41 -7.05 9.78 6.51
N ARG A 42 -6.38 10.89 6.84
CA ARG A 42 -5.32 11.46 6.01
C ARG A 42 -4.13 10.50 5.87
N HIS A 43 -3.69 9.90 6.96
CA HIS A 43 -2.59 8.94 6.95
C HIS A 43 -2.95 7.66 6.19
N LEU A 44 -4.16 7.13 6.36
CA LEU A 44 -4.66 5.96 5.64
C LEU A 44 -4.71 6.21 4.12
N ARG A 45 -5.30 7.33 3.68
CA ARG A 45 -5.33 7.67 2.24
C ARG A 45 -3.93 7.79 1.66
N ALA A 46 -3.00 8.41 2.39
CA ALA A 46 -1.64 8.59 1.93
C ALA A 46 -0.84 7.27 1.91
N SER A 47 -1.04 6.37 2.88
CA SER A 47 -0.40 5.05 2.88
C SER A 47 -0.97 4.14 1.80
N GLN A 48 -2.30 4.10 1.65
CA GLN A 48 -3.00 3.34 0.61
C GLN A 48 -2.59 3.79 -0.80
N ARG A 49 -2.49 5.10 -1.05
CA ARG A 49 -1.98 5.61 -2.34
C ARG A 49 -0.59 5.07 -2.64
N LYS A 50 0.33 5.13 -1.66
CA LYS A 50 1.70 4.63 -1.85
C LYS A 50 1.75 3.12 -2.07
N LEU A 51 0.87 2.35 -1.42
CA LEU A 51 0.75 0.92 -1.68
C LEU A 51 0.24 0.64 -3.10
N LEU A 52 -0.74 1.42 -3.57
CA LEU A 52 -1.24 1.30 -4.93
C LEU A 52 -0.20 1.71 -5.97
N GLU A 53 0.56 2.79 -5.74
CA GLU A 53 1.71 3.19 -6.56
C GLU A 53 2.71 2.04 -6.66
N LEU A 54 3.12 1.45 -5.54
CA LEU A 54 4.05 0.30 -5.56
C LEU A 54 3.47 -0.90 -6.32
N LEU A 55 2.21 -1.26 -6.06
CA LEU A 55 1.59 -2.44 -6.67
C LEU A 55 1.33 -2.28 -8.18
N LEU A 56 0.91 -1.08 -8.62
CA LEU A 56 0.45 -0.83 -9.99
C LEU A 56 1.52 -0.20 -10.87
N ASP A 57 2.48 0.56 -10.32
CA ASP A 57 3.59 1.11 -11.10
C ASP A 57 4.72 0.10 -11.29
N GLU A 58 4.85 -0.93 -10.44
CA GLU A 58 5.70 -2.09 -10.71
C GLU A 58 5.23 -2.86 -11.97
N ASP A 59 3.91 -2.92 -12.21
CA ASP A 59 3.34 -3.53 -13.43
C ASP A 59 3.78 -2.78 -14.71
N ARG A 60 3.94 -1.44 -14.63
CA ARG A 60 4.50 -0.64 -15.74
C ARG A 60 5.99 -0.90 -15.99
N ALA A 61 6.75 -1.30 -14.98
CA ALA A 61 8.17 -1.64 -15.12
C ALA A 61 8.38 -3.11 -15.55
N GLY A 62 7.40 -4.00 -15.28
CA GLY A 62 7.40 -5.41 -15.65
C GLY A 62 7.12 -5.70 -17.13
N GLY A 63 6.49 -4.77 -17.87
CA GLY A 63 6.19 -4.93 -19.30
C GLY A 63 7.40 -4.93 -20.25
N TYR A 64 8.61 -4.70 -19.74
CA TYR A 64 9.86 -4.71 -20.52
C TYR A 64 11.02 -5.37 -19.75
N THR A 65 10.81 -6.55 -19.15
CA THR A 65 11.96 -7.43 -18.87
C THR A 65 12.44 -8.05 -20.18
N ARG A 66 13.27 -7.26 -20.86
CA ARG A 66 14.30 -7.60 -21.83
C ARG A 66 14.61 -9.11 -21.85
N ASN A 67 14.06 -9.84 -22.82
CA ASN A 67 14.56 -11.17 -23.16
C ASN A 67 15.96 -11.01 -23.78
N PRO A 68 17.06 -11.44 -23.12
CA PRO A 68 18.40 -11.32 -23.69
C PRO A 68 18.73 -12.47 -24.66
N ARG A 69 17.76 -13.32 -25.03
CA ARG A 69 17.98 -14.50 -25.88
C ARG A 69 17.62 -14.34 -27.36
N SER A 70 17.41 -13.12 -27.87
CA SER A 70 17.52 -12.88 -29.32
C SER A 70 18.96 -12.58 -29.72
N ARG A 71 19.84 -13.53 -29.44
CA ARG A 71 21.02 -13.78 -30.26
C ARG A 71 20.90 -15.23 -30.69
N ASP A 72 20.16 -15.44 -31.78
CA ASP A 72 20.49 -16.55 -32.65
C ASP A 72 21.61 -16.04 -33.56
N PRO A 73 22.85 -16.50 -33.38
CA PRO A 73 23.80 -16.47 -34.47
C PRO A 73 23.51 -17.65 -35.39
N VAL A 74 23.84 -17.46 -36.66
CA VAL A 74 24.37 -18.47 -37.61
C VAL A 74 23.45 -18.90 -38.77
N HIS A 75 23.96 -18.56 -39.96
CA HIS A 75 23.91 -19.20 -41.28
C HIS A 75 22.54 -19.26 -41.99
N THR A 76 22.42 -18.84 -43.25
CA THR A 76 23.34 -18.87 -44.41
C THR A 76 23.15 -17.64 -45.29
#